data_AF-A0A1Y2F1R0-F1
#
_entry.id   AF-A0A1Y2F1R0-F1
#
_cell.length_a   1.000
_cell.length_b   1.000
_cell.length_c   1.000
_cell.angle_alpha   90.00
_cell.angle_beta   90.00
_cell.angle_gamma   90.00
#
_symmetry.space_group_name_H-M   'P 1'
#
loop_
_entity.id
_entity.type
_entity.pdbx_description
1 polymer ?
#
loop_
_entity_poly.entity_id
_entity_poly.type
_entity_poly.pdbx_seq_one_letter_code
_entity_poly.pdbx_strand_id
1 'polypeptide(L)'
;LKEADVGITVLINDKIPRFECVLKHKLSDFQVFEVDEQGQVVRLKNVPSQADLTQEMQQKQEESKMKKEIIETQSFDFDTADAKALAEILGEVTFAKLKTFPQEAAERSFLTGENQPAIVTPVLEDKALRTAIHKGVRAVFVGALDSKATDDSRVKITAAPKRSKGSGRGRPGASAGTIRSTWPESGDYCQFHVYKEGKDTMEVANMLSRVLQKPPKTFGYAGTKDRRGCTVQRFTAYRVATARLANLNRTLKDIVLGDFSYTKNGLTLGDLSGNRFLLTLRSVTGASKDEIETALTRLREVGFINYYGMQRFGTSSTGTHEVGAHVLKHEFEKAVRLILSEHAGAQGETRAAKLHWIATSNAVETLERMPSRCIAEVAMLRQMVKAKSLTDWNASFHAVPRNLRLMYMHAYQSYVWNFAASQRIQQFGMQPVAGDLVLTEQSAEGEKTGASGREVIRAKLLTEDDLANYTIYDVVLPCPGCDVLYPGHSIKEVYVEVMKQHGLDPFNMVTTVKESTLMGAYRKLLSKPITLSWEVLQYEDEDQQIAATNLDELEGRTITLPTDGSKTAVKLEFQLETAAYATMLLREVV
;
A
#
# COMPACT_ATOMS: atom_id res chain seq x y z
N LEU A 1 20.37 -16.13 15.31
CA LEU A 1 20.14 -16.65 13.95
C LEU A 1 21.15 -16.04 13.00
N LYS A 2 21.96 -16.87 12.35
CA LYS A 2 22.88 -16.54 11.26
C LYS A 2 22.26 -16.94 9.92
N GLU A 3 22.87 -16.52 8.81
CA GLU A 3 22.43 -16.87 7.46
C GLU A 3 22.38 -18.39 7.20
N ALA A 4 23.40 -19.11 7.66
CA ALA A 4 23.47 -20.57 7.51
C ALA A 4 22.32 -21.29 8.25
N ASP A 5 21.85 -20.75 9.39
CA ASP A 5 20.74 -21.33 10.16
C ASP A 5 19.42 -21.35 9.37
N VAL A 6 19.32 -20.51 8.32
CA VAL A 6 18.11 -20.36 7.48
C VAL A 6 18.38 -20.71 6.01
N GLY A 7 19.39 -21.53 5.75
CA GLY A 7 19.66 -22.09 4.43
C GLY A 7 20.25 -21.10 3.43
N ILE A 8 20.83 -19.98 3.88
CA ILE A 8 21.54 -19.03 3.03
C ILE A 8 23.03 -19.37 3.12
N THR A 9 23.50 -20.26 2.24
CA THR A 9 24.85 -20.85 2.37
C THR A 9 25.73 -20.69 1.14
N VAL A 10 25.14 -20.66 -0.06
CA VAL A 10 25.87 -20.59 -1.32
C VAL A 10 25.97 -19.15 -1.83
N LEU A 11 27.02 -18.86 -2.60
CA LEU A 11 27.23 -17.63 -3.39
C LEU A 11 27.35 -18.02 -4.86
N ILE A 12 26.92 -17.15 -5.77
CA ILE A 12 27.17 -17.34 -7.21
C ILE A 12 28.57 -16.84 -7.58
N ASN A 13 29.02 -15.80 -6.89
CA ASN A 13 30.27 -15.10 -7.17
C ASN A 13 31.38 -15.50 -6.17
N ASP A 14 31.53 -16.79 -5.89
CA ASP A 14 32.43 -17.33 -4.86
C ASP A 14 33.93 -17.03 -5.10
N LYS A 15 34.33 -16.87 -6.36
CA LYS A 15 35.73 -16.63 -6.78
C LYS A 15 36.11 -15.16 -6.91
N ILE A 16 35.27 -14.24 -6.46
CA ILE A 16 35.44 -12.80 -6.69
C ILE A 16 35.93 -12.12 -5.41
N PRO A 17 36.79 -11.10 -5.52
CA PRO A 17 37.16 -10.27 -4.38
C PRO A 17 35.92 -9.74 -3.67
N ARG A 18 35.86 -9.95 -2.36
CA ARG A 18 34.86 -9.39 -1.47
C ARG A 18 35.47 -8.30 -0.63
N PHE A 19 34.64 -7.38 -0.18
CA PHE A 19 35.08 -6.27 0.66
C PHE A 19 34.16 -6.12 1.87
N GLU A 20 34.75 -5.76 3.00
CA GLU A 20 33.97 -5.48 4.20
C GLU A 20 33.39 -4.07 4.11
N CYS A 21 32.20 -3.86 4.69
CA CYS A 21 31.59 -2.54 4.77
C CYS A 21 30.59 -2.43 5.91
N VAL A 22 30.20 -1.20 6.22
CA VAL A 22 29.13 -0.87 7.16
C VAL A 22 27.89 -0.46 6.37
N LEU A 23 26.80 -1.22 6.53
CA LEU A 23 25.50 -0.96 5.91
C LEU A 23 24.55 -0.29 6.92
N LYS A 24 23.72 0.67 6.44
CA LYS A 24 22.69 1.37 7.22
C LYS A 24 23.25 2.15 8.44
N HIS A 25 24.46 2.72 8.35
CA HIS A 25 25.02 3.59 9.40
C HIS A 25 24.08 4.77 9.69
N LYS A 26 23.77 5.57 8.66
CA LYS A 26 22.74 6.62 8.68
C LYS A 26 21.48 6.19 7.93
N LEU A 27 20.36 6.89 8.18
CA LEU A 27 19.12 6.69 7.42
C LEU A 27 19.29 7.03 5.93
N SER A 28 20.05 8.10 5.63
CA SER A 28 20.34 8.54 4.26
C SER A 28 21.26 7.60 3.47
N ASP A 29 21.92 6.65 4.13
CA ASP A 29 22.73 5.61 3.47
C ASP A 29 21.88 4.48 2.89
N PHE A 30 20.58 4.44 3.19
CA PHE A 30 19.68 3.40 2.69
C PHE A 30 18.42 4.05 2.17
N GLN A 31 18.42 4.36 0.88
CA GLN A 31 17.30 5.02 0.22
C GLN A 31 16.55 4.07 -0.69
N VAL A 32 15.22 4.12 -0.65
CA VAL A 32 14.35 3.23 -1.44
C VAL A 32 13.25 4.04 -2.11
N PHE A 33 13.18 3.94 -3.43
CA PHE A 33 12.17 4.56 -4.27
C PHE A 33 11.31 3.45 -4.87
N GLU A 34 10.00 3.52 -4.67
CA GLU A 34 9.07 2.63 -5.36
C GLU A 34 9.19 2.80 -6.89
N VAL A 35 9.04 1.71 -7.63
CA VAL A 35 8.86 1.74 -9.08
C VAL A 35 7.44 1.31 -9.39
N ASP A 36 6.69 2.16 -10.07
CA ASP A 36 5.30 1.86 -10.41
C ASP A 36 5.16 0.78 -11.49
N GLU A 37 3.94 0.37 -11.78
CA GLU A 37 3.64 -0.66 -12.79
C GLU A 37 4.07 -0.25 -14.20
N GLN A 38 4.26 1.05 -14.45
CA GLN A 38 4.74 1.61 -15.72
C GLN A 38 6.28 1.73 -15.75
N GLY A 39 6.98 1.25 -14.71
CA GLY A 39 8.43 1.30 -14.61
C GLY A 39 9.00 2.66 -14.19
N GLN A 40 8.16 3.62 -13.79
CA GLN A 40 8.61 4.94 -13.36
C GLN A 40 9.04 4.94 -11.89
N VAL A 41 10.19 5.55 -11.63
CA VAL A 41 10.70 5.72 -10.26
C VAL A 41 9.93 6.83 -9.57
N VAL A 42 9.26 6.48 -8.47
CA VAL A 42 8.47 7.39 -7.65
C VAL A 42 9.42 8.30 -6.87
N ARG A 43 9.34 9.60 -7.15
CA ARG A 43 10.12 10.67 -6.50
C ARG A 43 9.17 11.72 -5.96
N LEU A 44 9.54 12.34 -4.86
CA LEU A 44 8.92 13.56 -4.38
C LEU A 44 9.52 14.73 -5.19
N LYS A 45 8.72 15.35 -6.05
CA LYS A 45 9.13 16.44 -6.94
C LYS A 45 8.44 17.75 -6.60
N ASN A 46 7.19 17.68 -6.13
CA ASN A 46 6.40 18.87 -5.83
C ASN A 46 5.76 18.75 -4.45
N VAL A 47 6.10 19.68 -3.56
CA VAL A 47 5.43 19.86 -2.28
C VAL A 47 4.76 21.23 -2.30
N PRO A 48 3.41 21.31 -2.28
CA PRO A 48 2.71 22.58 -2.32
C PRO A 48 3.18 23.52 -1.21
N SER A 49 3.55 24.76 -1.57
CA SER A 49 3.94 25.75 -0.58
C SER A 49 2.71 26.24 0.20
N GLN A 50 2.93 26.89 1.34
CA GLN A 50 1.83 27.49 2.11
C GLN A 50 1.09 28.57 1.32
N ALA A 51 1.80 29.32 0.46
CA ALA A 51 1.20 30.33 -0.39
C ALA A 51 0.27 29.68 -1.42
N ASP A 52 0.70 28.59 -2.07
CA ASP A 52 -0.09 27.88 -3.08
C ASP A 52 -1.38 27.30 -2.47
N LEU A 53 -1.28 26.69 -1.30
CA LEU A 53 -2.43 26.13 -0.59
C LEU A 53 -3.42 27.21 -0.14
N THR A 54 -2.92 28.37 0.28
CA THR A 54 -3.75 29.50 0.73
C THR A 54 -4.45 30.16 -0.45
N GLN A 55 -3.75 30.36 -1.57
CA GLN A 55 -4.30 30.89 -2.81
C GLN A 55 -5.37 29.94 -3.38
N GLU A 56 -5.10 28.63 -3.45
CA GLU A 56 -6.07 27.64 -3.95
C GLU A 56 -7.32 27.57 -3.07
N MET A 57 -7.17 27.74 -1.74
CA MET A 57 -8.31 27.84 -0.81
C MET A 57 -9.10 29.13 -1.00
N GLN A 58 -8.43 30.28 -1.19
CA GLN A 58 -9.07 31.58 -1.43
C GLN A 58 -9.83 31.59 -2.75
N GLN A 59 -9.22 31.09 -3.83
CA GLN A 59 -9.86 30.97 -5.13
C GLN A 59 -11.13 30.10 -5.08
N LYS A 60 -11.09 28.94 -4.41
CA LYS A 60 -12.28 28.10 -4.21
C LYS A 60 -13.37 28.77 -3.36
N GLN A 61 -12.98 29.60 -2.39
CA GLN A 61 -13.93 30.39 -1.59
C GLN A 61 -14.57 31.50 -2.41
N GLU A 62 -13.80 32.19 -3.25
CA GLU A 62 -14.29 33.22 -4.19
C GLU A 62 -15.22 32.63 -5.25
N GLU A 63 -14.85 31.50 -5.87
CA GLU A 63 -15.73 30.78 -6.80
C GLU A 63 -17.04 30.35 -6.14
N SER A 64 -16.99 29.91 -4.87
CA SER A 64 -18.18 29.57 -4.10
C SER A 64 -19.01 30.79 -3.72
N LYS A 65 -18.38 31.96 -3.52
CA LYS A 65 -19.04 33.23 -3.18
C LYS A 65 -19.72 33.82 -4.42
N MET A 66 -19.03 33.84 -5.54
CA MET A 66 -19.54 34.27 -6.85
C MET A 66 -20.73 33.39 -7.29
N LYS A 67 -20.65 32.06 -7.08
CA LYS A 67 -21.79 31.15 -7.31
C LYS A 67 -22.98 31.43 -6.39
N LYS A 68 -22.77 31.94 -5.17
CA LYS A 68 -23.85 32.33 -4.25
C LYS A 68 -24.46 33.68 -4.63
N GLU A 69 -23.66 34.67 -5.00
CA GLU A 69 -24.13 36.00 -5.42
C GLU A 69 -25.02 35.93 -6.67
N ILE A 70 -24.67 35.07 -7.64
CA ILE A 70 -25.48 34.81 -8.84
C ILE A 70 -26.87 34.26 -8.50
N ILE A 71 -27.00 33.54 -7.37
CA ILE A 71 -28.27 32.94 -6.93
C ILE A 71 -29.12 33.95 -6.14
N GLU A 72 -28.49 34.88 -5.41
CA GLU A 72 -29.20 35.84 -4.53
C GLU A 72 -29.71 37.11 -5.25
N THR A 73 -29.21 37.45 -6.45
CA THR A 73 -29.51 38.72 -7.15
C THR A 73 -30.50 38.62 -8.33
N GLN A 74 -31.30 37.55 -8.44
CA GLN A 74 -32.21 37.38 -9.59
C GLN A 74 -33.36 38.40 -9.64
N SER A 75 -33.18 39.46 -10.40
CA SER A 75 -34.25 40.13 -11.15
C SER A 75 -34.48 39.36 -12.45
N PHE A 76 -35.67 38.80 -12.66
CA PHE A 76 -35.97 38.07 -13.90
C PHE A 76 -36.29 39.05 -15.03
N ASP A 77 -35.70 38.83 -16.21
CA ASP A 77 -36.01 39.59 -17.43
C ASP A 77 -37.23 38.97 -18.14
N PHE A 78 -38.34 39.71 -18.12
CA PHE A 78 -39.61 39.28 -18.70
C PHE A 78 -39.85 39.76 -20.13
N ASP A 79 -38.90 40.49 -20.73
CA ASP A 79 -39.03 41.02 -22.10
C ASP A 79 -38.38 40.11 -23.15
N THR A 80 -37.75 39.01 -22.71
CA THR A 80 -37.13 37.99 -23.57
C THR A 80 -38.15 37.25 -24.45
N ALA A 81 -37.67 36.70 -25.57
CA ALA A 81 -38.48 35.88 -26.48
C ALA A 81 -39.08 34.65 -25.77
N ASP A 82 -38.30 34.03 -24.88
CA ASP A 82 -38.74 32.87 -24.09
C ASP A 82 -39.83 33.24 -23.06
N ALA A 83 -39.76 34.44 -22.46
CA ALA A 83 -40.80 34.93 -21.56
C ALA A 83 -42.11 35.21 -22.31
N LYS A 84 -42.04 35.78 -23.52
CA LYS A 84 -43.21 36.03 -24.37
C LYS A 84 -43.86 34.73 -24.85
N ALA A 85 -43.05 33.77 -25.32
CA ALA A 85 -43.53 32.45 -25.72
C ALA A 85 -44.16 31.69 -24.54
N LEU A 86 -43.56 31.77 -23.35
CA LEU A 86 -44.11 31.17 -22.14
C LEU A 86 -45.44 31.84 -21.71
N ALA A 87 -45.56 33.16 -21.86
CA ALA A 87 -46.80 33.90 -21.60
C ALA A 87 -47.93 33.51 -22.54
N GLU A 88 -47.62 33.34 -23.83
CA GLU A 88 -48.58 32.92 -24.86
C GLU A 88 -49.11 31.50 -24.58
N ILE A 89 -48.21 30.57 -24.20
CA ILE A 89 -48.59 29.18 -23.91
C ILE A 89 -49.42 29.05 -22.61
N LEU A 90 -49.10 29.84 -21.57
CA LEU A 90 -49.75 29.74 -20.26
C LEU A 90 -50.98 30.65 -20.11
N GLY A 91 -51.13 31.62 -21.00
CA GLY A 91 -52.10 32.71 -20.90
C GLY A 91 -51.65 33.80 -19.92
N GLU A 92 -52.07 35.04 -20.18
CA GLU A 92 -51.64 36.23 -19.42
C GLU A 92 -51.91 36.12 -17.93
N VAL A 93 -53.04 35.53 -17.54
CA VAL A 93 -53.46 35.39 -16.14
C VAL A 93 -52.53 34.44 -15.35
N THR A 94 -52.11 33.32 -15.96
CA THR A 94 -51.22 32.35 -15.31
C THR A 94 -49.79 32.85 -15.28
N PHE A 95 -49.35 33.53 -16.35
CA PHE A 95 -48.01 34.07 -16.44
C PHE A 95 -47.80 35.26 -15.49
N ALA A 96 -48.79 36.15 -15.33
CA ALA A 96 -48.74 37.24 -14.35
C ALA A 96 -48.55 36.71 -12.92
N LYS A 97 -49.24 35.61 -12.56
CA LYS A 97 -49.06 34.94 -11.27
C LYS A 97 -47.65 34.34 -11.11
N LEU A 98 -47.08 33.78 -12.18
CA LEU A 98 -45.72 33.23 -12.15
C LEU A 98 -44.63 34.29 -11.92
N LYS A 99 -44.86 35.55 -12.32
CA LYS A 99 -43.88 36.64 -12.12
C LYS A 99 -43.69 36.99 -10.64
N THR A 100 -44.78 37.01 -9.86
CA THR A 100 -44.75 37.36 -8.43
C THR A 100 -44.54 36.15 -7.52
N PHE A 101 -44.79 34.94 -8.04
CA PHE A 101 -44.72 33.69 -7.30
C PHE A 101 -43.38 33.41 -6.56
N PRO A 102 -42.18 33.72 -7.12
CA PRO A 102 -40.92 33.51 -6.39
C PRO A 102 -40.82 34.35 -5.11
N GLN A 103 -41.32 35.59 -5.13
CA GLN A 103 -41.32 36.50 -3.98
C GLN A 103 -42.40 36.10 -2.97
N GLU A 104 -43.62 35.82 -3.44
CA GLU A 104 -44.74 35.35 -2.59
C GLU A 104 -44.42 34.01 -1.89
N ALA A 105 -43.75 33.08 -2.58
CA ALA A 105 -43.33 31.81 -2.00
C ALA A 105 -42.18 31.97 -0.98
N ALA A 106 -41.31 32.98 -1.16
CA ALA A 106 -40.26 33.30 -0.20
C ALA A 106 -40.83 33.92 1.10
N GLU A 107 -41.86 34.76 1.00
CA GLU A 107 -42.55 35.38 2.14
C GLU A 107 -43.42 34.37 2.92
N ARG A 108 -44.18 33.51 2.23
CA ARG A 108 -45.02 32.48 2.89
C ARG A 108 -44.23 31.37 3.58
N SER A 109 -43.01 31.08 3.12
CA SER A 109 -42.11 30.11 3.75
C SER A 109 -41.65 30.53 5.17
N PHE A 110 -41.88 31.78 5.59
CA PHE A 110 -41.46 32.29 6.89
C PHE A 110 -42.55 32.20 7.97
N LEU A 111 -43.83 31.96 7.62
CA LEU A 111 -44.94 32.18 8.57
C LEU A 111 -45.83 30.96 8.87
N THR A 112 -45.89 29.90 8.06
CA THR A 112 -46.63 28.68 8.41
C THR A 112 -46.04 27.42 7.78
N GLY A 113 -45.87 26.35 8.57
CA GLY A 113 -45.32 25.06 8.13
C GLY A 113 -46.31 24.17 7.36
N GLU A 114 -47.06 24.73 6.40
CA GLU A 114 -47.97 23.98 5.52
C GLU A 114 -47.46 23.87 4.07
N ASN A 115 -48.03 22.93 3.30
CA ASN A 115 -47.63 22.52 1.96
C ASN A 115 -47.17 23.68 1.04
N GLN A 116 -46.05 23.48 0.34
CA GLN A 116 -45.50 24.48 -0.59
C GLN A 116 -46.57 24.92 -1.60
N PRO A 117 -46.80 26.23 -1.77
CA PRO A 117 -47.74 26.72 -2.78
C PRO A 117 -47.28 26.26 -4.17
N ALA A 118 -48.23 26.00 -5.07
CA ALA A 118 -47.96 25.53 -6.42
C ALA A 118 -48.94 26.16 -7.42
N ILE A 119 -48.45 26.50 -8.61
CA ILE A 119 -49.26 26.92 -9.75
C ILE A 119 -49.44 25.69 -10.65
N VAL A 120 -50.68 25.36 -11.00
CA VAL A 120 -51.00 24.23 -11.89
C VAL A 120 -51.62 24.77 -13.17
N THR A 121 -51.10 24.34 -14.31
CA THR A 121 -51.64 24.73 -15.62
C THR A 121 -53.00 24.07 -15.89
N PRO A 122 -53.79 24.57 -16.86
CA PRO A 122 -54.88 23.81 -17.45
C PRO A 122 -54.41 22.46 -18.04
N VAL A 123 -55.35 21.58 -18.39
CA VAL A 123 -55.04 20.31 -19.08
C VAL A 123 -54.45 20.64 -20.44
N LEU A 124 -53.26 20.10 -20.70
CA LEU A 124 -52.52 20.28 -21.95
C LEU A 124 -52.28 18.91 -22.52
N GLU A 125 -53.05 18.47 -23.51
CA GLU A 125 -52.94 17.11 -24.07
C GLU A 125 -51.67 16.93 -24.91
N ASP A 126 -51.19 18.00 -25.55
CA ASP A 126 -49.98 18.00 -26.36
C ASP A 126 -48.70 17.97 -25.52
N LYS A 127 -47.89 16.92 -25.74
CA LYS A 127 -46.58 16.72 -25.11
C LYS A 127 -45.56 17.80 -25.51
N ALA A 128 -45.67 18.35 -26.72
CA ALA A 128 -44.77 19.41 -27.18
C ALA A 128 -44.97 20.70 -26.38
N LEU A 129 -46.23 21.10 -26.14
CA LEU A 129 -46.57 22.26 -25.30
C LEU A 129 -46.12 22.09 -23.85
N ARG A 130 -46.32 20.91 -23.24
CA ARG A 130 -45.81 20.63 -21.88
C ARG A 130 -44.28 20.75 -21.81
N THR A 131 -43.59 20.26 -22.84
CA THR A 131 -42.12 20.35 -22.93
C THR A 131 -41.65 21.79 -23.10
N ALA A 132 -42.37 22.60 -23.89
CA ALA A 132 -42.08 24.02 -24.08
C ALA A 132 -42.25 24.81 -22.77
N ILE A 133 -43.27 24.51 -21.96
CA ILE A 133 -43.45 25.11 -20.63
C ILE A 133 -42.27 24.79 -19.71
N HIS A 134 -41.82 23.53 -19.64
CA HIS A 134 -40.65 23.17 -18.83
C HIS A 134 -39.38 23.89 -19.26
N LYS A 135 -39.17 24.07 -20.58
CA LYS A 135 -38.03 24.81 -21.12
C LYS A 135 -38.14 26.30 -20.79
N GLY A 136 -39.30 26.91 -21.01
CA GLY A 136 -39.55 28.32 -20.71
C GLY A 136 -39.39 28.64 -19.22
N VAL A 137 -39.95 27.82 -18.32
CA VAL A 137 -39.82 28.05 -16.86
C VAL A 137 -38.35 27.99 -16.43
N ARG A 138 -37.55 27.06 -16.98
CA ARG A 138 -36.12 26.98 -16.68
C ARG A 138 -35.30 28.13 -17.26
N ALA A 139 -35.67 28.62 -18.44
CA ALA A 139 -34.99 29.72 -19.11
C ALA A 139 -35.29 31.06 -18.44
N VAL A 140 -36.56 31.32 -18.10
CA VAL A 140 -37.02 32.62 -17.57
C VAL A 140 -36.82 32.73 -16.06
N PHE A 141 -37.02 31.65 -15.29
CA PHE A 141 -36.96 31.65 -13.83
C PHE A 141 -35.80 30.78 -13.29
N VAL A 142 -34.59 31.06 -13.80
CA VAL A 142 -33.37 30.25 -13.66
C VAL A 142 -33.13 29.78 -12.22
N GLY A 143 -33.53 28.56 -11.87
CA GLY A 143 -33.28 27.99 -10.54
C GLY A 143 -34.16 28.53 -9.40
N ALA A 144 -35.06 29.47 -9.69
CA ALA A 144 -36.04 29.98 -8.72
C ALA A 144 -37.32 29.15 -8.69
N LEU A 145 -37.71 28.56 -9.82
CA LEU A 145 -38.90 27.70 -9.95
C LEU A 145 -38.52 26.31 -10.49
N ASP A 146 -39.26 25.29 -10.06
CA ASP A 146 -39.21 23.93 -10.60
C ASP A 146 -40.56 23.57 -11.23
N SER A 147 -40.56 22.69 -12.23
CA SER A 147 -41.76 22.29 -12.95
C SER A 147 -41.81 20.78 -13.16
N LYS A 148 -42.97 20.16 -12.85
CA LYS A 148 -43.20 18.71 -12.97
C LYS A 148 -44.51 18.42 -13.71
N ALA A 149 -44.47 17.50 -14.65
CA ALA A 149 -45.69 16.98 -15.28
C ALA A 149 -46.45 16.10 -14.28
N THR A 150 -47.78 16.19 -14.30
CA THR A 150 -48.67 15.31 -13.52
C THR A 150 -49.36 14.33 -14.45
N ASP A 151 -49.84 13.21 -13.90
CA ASP A 151 -50.46 12.13 -14.67
C ASP A 151 -51.71 12.59 -15.46
N ASP A 152 -52.39 13.64 -14.98
CA ASP A 152 -53.56 14.25 -15.63
C ASP A 152 -53.22 15.22 -16.78
N SER A 153 -52.03 15.08 -17.40
CA SER A 153 -51.56 15.95 -18.50
C SER A 153 -51.53 17.45 -18.17
N ARG A 154 -51.21 17.80 -16.92
CA ARG A 154 -50.96 19.18 -16.47
C ARG A 154 -49.49 19.38 -16.07
N VAL A 155 -49.06 20.63 -15.94
CA VAL A 155 -47.75 20.98 -15.40
C VAL A 155 -47.93 21.69 -14.06
N LYS A 156 -47.31 21.16 -13.00
CA LYS A 156 -47.25 21.76 -11.67
C LYS A 156 -45.94 22.50 -11.50
N ILE A 157 -46.00 23.80 -11.22
CA ILE A 157 -44.86 24.69 -11.01
C ILE A 157 -44.80 25.08 -9.54
N THR A 158 -43.64 24.89 -8.91
CA THR A 158 -43.40 25.16 -7.49
C THR A 158 -42.15 26.02 -7.32
N ALA A 159 -42.03 26.74 -6.21
CA ALA A 159 -40.76 27.34 -5.84
C ALA A 159 -39.69 26.26 -5.81
N ALA A 160 -38.52 26.53 -6.37
CA ALA A 160 -37.39 25.62 -6.27
C ALA A 160 -37.08 25.45 -4.77
N PRO A 161 -36.99 24.21 -4.25
CA PRO A 161 -36.73 24.02 -2.84
C PRO A 161 -35.43 24.74 -2.48
N LYS A 162 -35.46 25.62 -1.46
CA LYS A 162 -34.22 26.04 -0.78
C LYS A 162 -33.49 24.75 -0.49
N ARG A 163 -32.29 24.55 -1.05
CA ARG A 163 -31.43 23.40 -0.72
C ARG A 163 -30.90 23.56 0.70
N SER A 164 -31.84 23.50 1.62
CA SER A 164 -31.77 23.18 3.03
C SER A 164 -31.83 21.65 3.13
N LYS A 165 -31.06 21.11 4.06
CA LYS A 165 -30.80 19.70 4.24
C LYS A 165 -32.09 18.91 4.54
N GLY A 166 -32.50 18.05 3.61
CA GLY A 166 -32.93 16.65 3.84
C GLY A 166 -34.35 16.36 4.35
N SER A 167 -35.01 15.37 3.74
CA SER A 167 -35.37 14.11 4.44
C SER A 167 -35.66 12.99 3.43
N GLY A 168 -35.21 11.78 3.74
CA GLY A 168 -35.32 10.59 2.91
C GLY A 168 -34.60 9.39 3.55
N ARG A 169 -35.12 8.99 4.72
CA ARG A 169 -34.79 7.88 5.63
C ARG A 169 -33.91 6.72 5.08
N GLY A 170 -32.80 6.46 5.78
CA GLY A 170 -32.06 5.19 5.74
C GLY A 170 -30.83 5.12 6.66
N ARG A 171 -31.03 4.68 7.91
CA ARG A 171 -30.09 4.27 9.00
C ARG A 171 -29.42 5.34 9.89
N PRO A 172 -29.42 5.14 11.24
CA PRO A 172 -28.94 6.12 12.21
C PRO A 172 -27.47 5.90 12.58
N GLY A 173 -26.72 7.00 12.71
CA GLY A 173 -25.38 7.01 13.28
C GLY A 173 -24.31 7.62 12.38
N ALA A 174 -24.44 8.90 12.02
CA ALA A 174 -23.30 9.69 11.56
C ALA A 174 -23.46 11.14 12.02
N SER A 175 -22.53 11.55 12.86
CA SER A 175 -22.36 12.89 13.40
C SER A 175 -22.35 13.97 12.32
N ALA A 176 -22.90 15.11 12.71
CA ALA A 176 -22.94 16.37 11.98
C ALA A 176 -21.57 16.81 11.42
N GLY A 177 -21.64 17.52 10.29
CA GLY A 177 -20.63 18.52 9.93
C GLY A 177 -19.61 18.10 8.88
N THR A 178 -19.97 18.08 7.61
CA THR A 178 -19.01 18.50 6.55
C THR A 178 -19.77 19.01 5.33
N ILE A 179 -19.39 20.19 4.88
CA ILE A 179 -19.71 20.79 3.58
C ILE A 179 -19.35 19.76 2.51
N ARG A 180 -20.31 19.31 1.68
CA ARG A 180 -19.98 18.53 0.47
C ARG A 180 -19.33 19.50 -0.53
N SER A 181 -18.01 19.64 -0.45
CA SER A 181 -17.21 20.11 -1.57
C SER A 181 -17.55 19.23 -2.76
N THR A 182 -17.84 19.80 -3.92
CA THR A 182 -17.88 19.09 -5.20
C THR A 182 -16.58 18.30 -5.32
N TRP A 183 -16.69 16.97 -5.26
CA TRP A 183 -15.54 16.10 -5.37
C TRP A 183 -15.09 16.08 -6.85
N PRO A 184 -13.78 16.09 -7.15
CA PRO A 184 -13.31 16.11 -8.54
C PRO A 184 -13.83 14.91 -9.34
N GLU A 185 -14.27 15.15 -10.58
CA GLU A 185 -14.72 14.07 -11.49
C GLU A 185 -13.59 13.13 -11.92
N SER A 186 -12.33 13.57 -11.76
CA SER A 186 -11.12 12.81 -12.10
C SER A 186 -10.93 11.54 -11.25
N GLY A 187 -11.62 11.41 -10.11
CA GLY A 187 -11.72 10.15 -9.39
C GLY A 187 -11.85 10.29 -7.87
N ASP A 188 -12.37 9.25 -7.22
CA ASP A 188 -12.68 9.22 -5.77
C ASP A 188 -11.43 9.13 -4.85
N TYR A 189 -10.26 8.82 -5.41
CA TYR A 189 -9.02 8.63 -4.64
C TYR A 189 -8.04 9.78 -4.91
N CYS A 190 -7.53 10.38 -3.83
CA CYS A 190 -6.35 11.25 -3.92
C CYS A 190 -5.11 10.37 -3.88
N GLN A 191 -4.36 10.32 -4.98
CA GLN A 191 -3.02 9.74 -5.02
C GLN A 191 -1.98 10.81 -4.62
N PHE A 192 -0.94 10.40 -3.91
CA PHE A 192 0.15 11.26 -3.47
C PHE A 192 1.41 10.43 -3.20
N HIS A 193 2.56 11.08 -3.20
CA HIS A 193 3.83 10.49 -2.82
C HIS A 193 4.11 10.76 -1.35
N VAL A 194 4.70 9.77 -0.69
CA VAL A 194 5.10 9.83 0.72
C VAL A 194 6.61 9.62 0.79
N TYR A 195 7.32 10.68 1.15
CA TYR A 195 8.69 10.57 1.66
C TYR A 195 8.63 10.31 3.16
N LYS A 196 9.39 9.34 3.67
CA LYS A 196 9.51 9.04 5.11
C LYS A 196 10.94 8.71 5.49
N GLU A 197 11.36 9.10 6.68
CA GLU A 197 12.64 8.74 7.29
C GLU A 197 12.41 7.98 8.60
N GLY A 198 13.09 6.84 8.79
CA GLY A 198 13.08 6.16 10.09
C GLY A 198 11.74 5.54 10.51
N LYS A 199 10.77 5.44 9.59
CA LYS A 199 9.38 5.04 9.87
C LYS A 199 8.91 3.88 9.01
N ASP A 200 8.01 3.07 9.55
CA ASP A 200 7.35 2.00 8.81
C ASP A 200 6.17 2.54 7.97
N THR A 201 5.89 1.94 6.82
CA THR A 201 4.77 2.35 5.94
C THR A 201 3.42 2.31 6.67
N MET A 202 3.17 1.26 7.46
CA MET A 202 1.92 1.12 8.23
C MET A 202 1.85 2.13 9.37
N GLU A 203 3.00 2.46 9.99
CA GLU A 203 3.08 3.51 11.01
C GLU A 203 2.66 4.86 10.42
N VAL A 204 3.14 5.21 9.22
CA VAL A 204 2.72 6.42 8.50
C VAL A 204 1.22 6.39 8.21
N ALA A 205 0.70 5.31 7.63
CA ALA A 205 -0.74 5.18 7.35
C ALA A 205 -1.60 5.34 8.62
N ASN A 206 -1.18 4.76 9.74
CA ASN A 206 -1.86 4.88 11.03
C ASN A 206 -1.79 6.30 11.61
N MET A 207 -0.67 7.01 11.41
CA MET A 207 -0.51 8.40 11.80
C MET A 207 -1.46 9.31 11.00
N LEU A 208 -1.48 9.16 9.68
CA LEU A 208 -2.39 9.90 8.79
C LEU A 208 -3.86 9.62 9.15
N SER A 209 -4.20 8.36 9.41
CA SER A 209 -5.52 7.92 9.87
C SER A 209 -5.97 8.63 11.14
N ARG A 210 -5.10 8.71 12.16
CA ARG A 210 -5.40 9.39 13.43
C ARG A 210 -5.59 10.89 13.24
N VAL A 211 -4.70 11.56 12.52
CA VAL A 211 -4.75 13.03 12.33
C VAL A 211 -5.95 13.44 11.47
N LEU A 212 -6.29 12.65 10.45
CA LEU A 212 -7.44 12.92 9.58
C LEU A 212 -8.78 12.41 10.12
N GLN A 213 -8.75 11.68 11.23
CA GLN A 213 -9.90 10.98 11.83
C GLN A 213 -10.60 10.07 10.81
N LYS A 214 -9.81 9.29 10.06
CA LYS A 214 -10.28 8.34 9.06
C LYS A 214 -9.80 6.93 9.41
N PRO A 215 -10.57 5.87 9.11
CA PRO A 215 -10.09 4.50 9.31
C PRO A 215 -8.79 4.21 8.54
N PRO A 216 -7.88 3.36 9.02
CA PRO A 216 -6.64 3.02 8.30
C PRO A 216 -6.87 2.48 6.88
N LYS A 217 -7.97 1.75 6.67
CA LYS A 217 -8.40 1.24 5.35
C LYS A 217 -8.71 2.34 4.32
N THR A 218 -8.77 3.60 4.72
CA THR A 218 -8.88 4.74 3.81
C THR A 218 -7.62 4.92 2.97
N PHE A 219 -6.47 4.46 3.48
CA PHE A 219 -5.18 4.57 2.80
C PHE A 219 -4.81 3.24 2.13
N GLY A 220 -4.49 3.32 0.84
CA GLY A 220 -3.92 2.23 0.05
C GLY A 220 -2.47 2.53 -0.33
N TYR A 221 -1.65 1.49 -0.45
CA TYR A 221 -0.25 1.54 -0.87
C TYR A 221 0.13 0.20 -1.51
N ALA A 222 1.11 0.22 -2.41
CA ALA A 222 1.48 -0.95 -3.20
C ALA A 222 2.33 -1.97 -2.43
N GLY A 223 3.08 -1.52 -1.42
CA GLY A 223 3.88 -2.37 -0.55
C GLY A 223 4.47 -1.60 0.63
N THR A 224 5.01 -2.34 1.59
CA THR A 224 5.74 -1.76 2.73
C THR A 224 7.21 -1.53 2.36
N LYS A 225 7.82 -0.45 2.86
CA LYS A 225 9.25 -0.14 2.67
C LYS A 225 9.98 -0.14 4.01
N ASP A 226 11.30 -0.36 3.97
CA ASP A 226 12.16 -0.40 5.16
C ASP A 226 11.93 0.77 6.12
N ARG A 227 11.92 0.47 7.43
CA ARG A 227 11.90 1.48 8.49
C ARG A 227 13.24 2.21 8.60
N ARG A 228 14.36 1.47 8.57
CA ARG A 228 15.72 2.04 8.69
C ARG A 228 16.23 2.48 7.33
N GLY A 229 15.75 3.63 6.87
CA GLY A 229 16.11 4.28 5.62
C GLY A 229 15.27 5.52 5.32
N CYS A 230 15.59 6.21 4.23
CA CYS A 230 14.76 7.24 3.63
C CYS A 230 14.01 6.64 2.43
N THR A 231 12.68 6.69 2.42
CA THR A 231 11.93 5.98 1.37
C THR A 231 10.84 6.84 0.75
N VAL A 232 10.62 6.67 -0.55
CA VAL A 232 9.54 7.32 -1.30
C VAL A 232 8.65 6.27 -1.92
N GLN A 233 7.34 6.40 -1.72
CA GLN A 233 6.35 5.47 -2.28
C GLN A 233 5.00 6.16 -2.54
N ARG A 234 4.15 5.54 -3.37
CA ARG A 234 2.81 6.07 -3.64
C ARG A 234 1.82 5.60 -2.58
N PHE A 235 0.93 6.52 -2.23
CA PHE A 235 -0.24 6.27 -1.40
C PHE A 235 -1.49 6.76 -2.15
N THR A 236 -2.64 6.15 -1.84
CA THR A 236 -3.96 6.67 -2.20
C THR A 236 -4.82 6.84 -0.97
N ALA A 237 -5.62 7.90 -0.90
CA ALA A 237 -6.60 8.12 0.16
C ALA A 237 -8.01 8.28 -0.43
N TYR A 238 -8.94 7.43 -0.03
CA TYR A 238 -10.33 7.49 -0.49
C TYR A 238 -11.05 8.71 0.11
N ARG A 239 -11.53 9.61 -0.76
CA ARG A 239 -12.31 10.80 -0.38
C ARG A 239 -11.63 11.70 0.66
N VAL A 240 -10.31 11.91 0.53
CA VAL A 240 -9.55 12.92 1.28
C VAL A 240 -8.97 13.95 0.30
N ALA A 241 -9.38 15.21 0.44
CA ALA A 241 -8.95 16.27 -0.47
C ALA A 241 -7.44 16.56 -0.35
N THR A 242 -6.80 16.90 -1.46
CA THR A 242 -5.38 17.28 -1.57
C THR A 242 -4.97 18.31 -0.53
N ALA A 243 -5.72 19.41 -0.39
CA ALA A 243 -5.43 20.47 0.59
C ALA A 243 -5.41 19.96 2.04
N ARG A 244 -6.21 18.94 2.39
CA ARG A 244 -6.19 18.35 3.74
C ARG A 244 -4.92 17.55 3.98
N LEU A 245 -4.44 16.83 2.97
CA LEU A 245 -3.20 16.05 3.06
C LEU A 245 -1.97 16.97 3.07
N ALA A 246 -1.91 17.94 2.14
CA ALA A 246 -0.81 18.89 2.06
C ALA A 246 -0.63 19.69 3.35
N ASN A 247 -1.72 20.10 4.00
CA ASN A 247 -1.68 20.78 5.31
C ASN A 247 -1.05 19.93 6.44
N LEU A 248 -0.97 18.61 6.31
CA LEU A 248 -0.36 17.75 7.33
C LEU A 248 1.17 17.89 7.37
N ASN A 249 1.81 18.33 6.29
CA ASN A 249 3.26 18.56 6.27
C ASN A 249 3.73 19.55 7.37
N ARG A 250 2.81 20.35 7.94
CA ARG A 250 3.09 21.26 9.06
C ARG A 250 3.32 20.55 10.40
N THR A 251 2.77 19.35 10.57
CA THR A 251 2.77 18.63 11.86
C THR A 251 3.49 17.30 11.77
N LEU A 252 3.62 16.75 10.57
CA LEU A 252 4.34 15.52 10.32
C LEU A 252 5.85 15.78 10.41
N LYS A 253 6.47 15.19 11.43
CA LYS A 253 7.94 15.11 11.52
C LYS A 253 8.43 13.96 10.64
N ASP A 254 9.59 14.07 9.98
CA ASP A 254 10.25 12.98 9.22
C ASP A 254 9.37 12.33 8.13
N ILE A 255 8.29 13.00 7.70
CA ILE A 255 7.36 12.55 6.66
C ILE A 255 6.97 13.78 5.86
N VAL A 256 7.07 13.69 4.53
CA VAL A 256 6.64 14.74 3.61
C VAL A 256 5.72 14.15 2.56
N LEU A 257 4.58 14.81 2.34
CA LEU A 257 3.56 14.44 1.37
C LEU A 257 3.59 15.41 0.19
N GLY A 258 3.57 14.88 -1.03
CA GLY A 258 3.60 15.70 -2.25
C GLY A 258 3.07 14.97 -3.48
N ASP A 259 3.28 15.58 -4.65
CA ASP A 259 2.88 15.04 -5.97
C ASP A 259 1.44 14.53 -6.00
N PHE A 260 0.53 15.41 -5.58
CA PHE A 260 -0.88 15.09 -5.43
C PHE A 260 -1.60 15.00 -6.78
N SER A 261 -2.46 14.01 -6.93
CA SER A 261 -3.37 13.86 -8.08
C SER A 261 -4.65 13.12 -7.69
N TYR A 262 -5.67 13.13 -8.54
CA TYR A 262 -6.88 12.33 -8.34
C TYR A 262 -6.93 11.18 -9.34
N THR A 263 -7.31 10.00 -8.87
CA THR A 263 -7.43 8.78 -9.66
C THR A 263 -8.70 8.03 -9.31
N LYS A 264 -9.18 7.20 -10.25
CA LYS A 264 -10.40 6.40 -10.11
C LYS A 264 -10.20 5.20 -9.19
N ASN A 265 -8.99 4.63 -9.17
CA ASN A 265 -8.69 3.39 -8.45
C ASN A 265 -7.74 3.66 -7.28
N GLY A 266 -7.98 3.02 -6.13
CA GLY A 266 -7.04 3.03 -5.02
C GLY A 266 -5.92 2.01 -5.24
N LEU A 267 -4.75 2.27 -4.64
CA LEU A 267 -3.64 1.32 -4.63
C LEU A 267 -3.92 0.14 -3.71
N THR A 268 -3.53 -1.04 -4.17
CA THR A 268 -3.58 -2.31 -3.45
C THR A 268 -2.21 -2.99 -3.42
N LEU A 269 -2.04 -3.97 -2.54
CA LEU A 269 -0.76 -4.68 -2.41
C LEU A 269 -0.40 -5.41 -3.72
N GLY A 270 0.78 -5.12 -4.23
CA GLY A 270 1.29 -5.66 -5.49
C GLY A 270 1.24 -4.69 -6.67
N ASP A 271 0.63 -3.49 -6.52
CA ASP A 271 0.55 -2.47 -7.58
C ASP A 271 1.88 -1.71 -7.73
N LEU A 272 3.00 -2.44 -7.83
CA LEU A 272 4.35 -1.94 -8.11
C LEU A 272 5.10 -2.98 -8.96
N SER A 273 6.04 -2.52 -9.79
CA SER A 273 6.92 -3.42 -10.54
C SER A 273 8.22 -3.74 -9.78
N GLY A 274 8.61 -2.89 -8.84
CA GLY A 274 9.87 -3.07 -8.12
C GLY A 274 10.26 -1.91 -7.22
N ASN A 275 11.53 -1.87 -6.83
CA ASN A 275 12.10 -0.77 -6.06
C ASN A 275 13.48 -0.40 -6.61
N ARG A 276 13.75 0.90 -6.68
CA ARG A 276 15.06 1.49 -6.94
C ARG A 276 15.72 1.78 -5.59
N PHE A 277 16.93 1.29 -5.41
CA PHE A 277 17.74 1.47 -4.22
C PHE A 277 18.88 2.43 -4.52
N LEU A 278 19.15 3.33 -3.58
CA LEU A 278 20.39 4.09 -3.51
C LEU A 278 21.01 3.83 -2.14
N LEU A 279 22.11 3.06 -2.14
CA LEU A 279 22.75 2.57 -0.93
C LEU A 279 24.16 3.14 -0.81
N THR A 280 24.56 3.52 0.39
CA THR A 280 25.93 3.89 0.70
C THR A 280 26.54 2.83 1.59
N LEU A 281 27.56 2.14 1.09
CA LEU A 281 28.40 1.22 1.85
C LEU A 281 29.57 2.02 2.43
N ARG A 282 29.64 2.14 3.76
CA ARG A 282 30.68 2.91 4.46
C ARG A 282 31.84 2.03 4.88
N SER A 283 32.98 2.66 5.19
CA SER A 283 34.18 2.01 5.70
C SER A 283 34.56 0.78 4.89
N VAL A 284 34.64 0.93 3.57
CA VAL A 284 34.95 -0.17 2.66
C VAL A 284 36.42 -0.53 2.79
N THR A 285 36.69 -1.79 3.16
CA THR A 285 38.04 -2.33 3.41
C THR A 285 38.19 -3.73 2.81
N GLY A 286 39.43 -4.21 2.72
CA GLY A 286 39.71 -5.60 2.28
C GLY A 286 39.76 -5.81 0.77
N ALA A 287 39.48 -4.79 -0.05
CA ALA A 287 39.67 -4.82 -1.50
C ALA A 287 40.17 -3.46 -2.02
N SER A 288 40.96 -3.50 -3.08
CA SER A 288 41.35 -2.34 -3.88
C SER A 288 40.19 -1.82 -4.73
N LYS A 289 40.32 -0.60 -5.28
CA LYS A 289 39.31 -0.01 -6.16
C LYS A 289 39.00 -0.91 -7.37
N ASP A 290 40.02 -1.48 -8.01
CA ASP A 290 39.86 -2.33 -9.19
C ASP A 290 39.14 -3.65 -8.84
N GLU A 291 39.40 -4.19 -7.65
CA GLU A 291 38.70 -5.38 -7.14
C GLU A 291 37.22 -5.09 -6.85
N ILE A 292 36.90 -3.93 -6.28
CA ILE A 292 35.52 -3.46 -6.08
C ILE A 292 34.81 -3.32 -7.43
N GLU A 293 35.43 -2.67 -8.41
CA GLU A 293 34.87 -2.49 -9.76
C GLU A 293 34.63 -3.84 -10.46
N THR A 294 35.56 -4.79 -10.31
CA THR A 294 35.41 -6.15 -10.83
C THR A 294 34.23 -6.86 -10.18
N ALA A 295 34.11 -6.78 -8.86
CA ALA A 295 33.04 -7.45 -8.12
C ALA A 295 31.65 -6.92 -8.49
N LEU A 296 31.50 -5.60 -8.56
CA LEU A 296 30.23 -4.95 -8.93
C LEU A 296 29.89 -5.14 -10.42
N THR A 297 30.89 -5.20 -11.29
CA THR A 297 30.70 -5.53 -12.71
C THR A 297 30.14 -6.94 -12.86
N ARG A 298 30.69 -7.92 -12.15
CA ARG A 298 30.15 -9.27 -12.19
C ARG A 298 28.75 -9.35 -11.59
N LEU A 299 28.51 -8.68 -10.47
CA LEU A 299 27.19 -8.62 -9.86
C LEU A 299 26.14 -8.09 -10.82
N ARG A 300 26.48 -7.07 -11.64
CA ARG A 300 25.62 -6.54 -12.70
C ARG A 300 25.32 -7.60 -13.78
N GLU A 301 26.33 -8.35 -14.21
CA GLU A 301 26.21 -9.30 -15.33
C GLU A 301 25.51 -10.60 -14.94
N VAL A 302 25.82 -11.13 -13.76
CA VAL A 302 25.39 -12.46 -13.32
C VAL A 302 24.20 -12.39 -12.37
N GLY A 303 24.11 -11.36 -11.52
CA GLY A 303 23.08 -11.24 -10.50
C GLY A 303 23.41 -12.02 -9.22
N PHE A 304 22.37 -12.45 -8.52
CA PHE A 304 22.44 -13.02 -7.17
C PHE A 304 21.36 -14.10 -6.96
N ILE A 305 21.57 -14.97 -5.97
CA ILE A 305 20.55 -15.95 -5.57
C ILE A 305 19.42 -15.21 -4.86
N ASN A 306 18.18 -15.43 -5.28
CA ASN A 306 17.03 -14.68 -4.80
C ASN A 306 16.51 -15.19 -3.44
N TYR A 307 17.40 -15.37 -2.46
CA TYR A 307 17.05 -15.80 -1.11
C TYR A 307 16.03 -14.90 -0.43
N TYR A 308 15.26 -15.49 0.48
CA TYR A 308 14.60 -14.72 1.51
C TYR A 308 15.64 -14.28 2.54
N GLY A 309 15.87 -12.96 2.65
CA GLY A 309 16.86 -12.40 3.56
C GLY A 309 16.48 -12.54 5.04
N MET A 310 17.43 -12.25 5.94
CA MET A 310 17.27 -12.38 7.40
C MET A 310 16.06 -11.62 7.96
N GLN A 311 15.64 -10.52 7.32
CA GLN A 311 14.46 -9.76 7.73
C GLN A 311 13.17 -10.61 7.71
N ARG A 312 13.12 -11.66 6.87
CA ARG A 312 11.98 -12.58 6.77
C ARG A 312 11.83 -13.48 8.00
N PHE A 313 12.94 -13.78 8.67
CA PHE A 313 12.99 -14.70 9.80
C PHE A 313 12.97 -13.99 11.16
N GLY A 314 12.85 -12.66 11.15
CA GLY A 314 12.89 -11.83 12.34
C GLY A 314 14.32 -11.50 12.79
N THR A 315 14.45 -10.49 13.63
CA THR A 315 15.73 -10.06 14.22
C THR A 315 16.01 -10.68 15.60
N SER A 316 15.10 -11.52 16.09
CA SER A 316 15.20 -12.24 17.36
C SER A 316 16.05 -13.51 17.25
N SER A 317 16.50 -14.02 18.40
CA SER A 317 17.19 -15.32 18.47
C SER A 317 16.27 -16.49 18.11
N THR A 318 14.97 -16.38 18.39
CA THR A 318 13.94 -17.34 17.96
C THR A 318 13.46 -16.98 16.55
N GLY A 319 13.50 -17.95 15.64
CA GLY A 319 13.15 -17.73 14.23
C GLY A 319 11.63 -17.70 14.02
N THR A 320 11.14 -16.71 13.26
CA THR A 320 9.73 -16.61 12.84
C THR A 320 9.24 -17.90 12.13
N HIS A 321 10.15 -18.62 11.47
CA HIS A 321 9.88 -19.88 10.79
C HIS A 321 9.59 -21.04 11.76
N GLU A 322 10.20 -21.07 12.95
CA GLU A 322 9.94 -22.09 13.97
C GLU A 322 8.51 -21.99 14.50
N VAL A 323 8.04 -20.76 14.73
CA VAL A 323 6.64 -20.49 15.07
C VAL A 323 5.73 -20.99 13.94
N GLY A 324 6.09 -20.71 12.68
CA GLY A 324 5.37 -21.21 11.51
C GLY A 324 5.26 -22.73 11.46
N ALA A 325 6.34 -23.44 11.74
CA ALA A 325 6.35 -24.91 11.79
C ALA A 325 5.40 -25.46 12.86
N HIS A 326 5.38 -24.87 14.05
CA HIS A 326 4.44 -25.27 15.11
C HIS A 326 2.98 -24.97 14.74
N VAL A 327 2.72 -23.82 14.11
CA VAL A 327 1.37 -23.46 13.66
C VAL A 327 0.85 -24.44 12.61
N LEU A 328 1.69 -24.84 11.64
CA LEU A 328 1.33 -25.82 10.61
C LEU A 328 1.03 -27.21 11.18
N LYS A 329 1.62 -27.56 12.33
CA LYS A 329 1.34 -28.80 13.07
C LYS A 329 0.18 -28.69 14.07
N HIS A 330 -0.50 -27.55 14.13
CA HIS A 330 -1.51 -27.25 15.14
C HIS A 330 -0.99 -27.29 16.60
N GLU A 331 0.33 -27.14 16.80
CA GLU A 331 0.97 -27.07 18.12
C GLU A 331 0.92 -25.64 18.69
N PHE A 332 -0.30 -25.10 18.87
CA PHE A 332 -0.50 -23.70 19.26
C PHE A 332 0.12 -23.34 20.61
N GLU A 333 0.21 -24.29 21.54
CA GLU A 333 0.92 -24.07 22.81
C GLU A 333 2.38 -23.69 22.57
N LYS A 334 3.10 -24.47 21.77
CA LYS A 334 4.50 -24.21 21.46
C LYS A 334 4.62 -22.88 20.72
N ALA A 335 3.78 -22.62 19.73
CA ALA A 335 3.77 -21.36 19.00
C ALA A 335 3.59 -20.13 19.90
N VAL A 336 2.59 -20.13 20.79
CA VAL A 336 2.34 -19.01 21.72
C VAL A 336 3.49 -18.84 22.71
N ARG A 337 4.01 -19.95 23.25
CA ARG A 337 5.18 -19.92 24.15
C ARG A 337 6.42 -19.33 23.46
N LEU A 338 6.71 -19.73 22.22
CA LEU A 338 7.82 -19.17 21.45
C LEU A 338 7.67 -17.66 21.24
N ILE A 339 6.47 -17.18 20.90
CA ILE A 339 6.23 -15.74 20.69
C ILE A 339 6.43 -14.95 22.00
N LEU A 340 5.95 -15.49 23.13
CA LEU A 340 6.06 -14.84 24.44
C LEU A 340 7.41 -15.04 25.15
N SER A 341 8.27 -15.94 24.68
CA SER A 341 9.60 -16.19 25.25
C SER A 341 10.56 -15.00 25.08
N GLU A 342 11.48 -14.83 26.03
CA GLU A 342 12.57 -13.86 25.92
C GLU A 342 13.52 -14.27 24.78
N HIS A 343 13.99 -13.27 24.04
CA HIS A 343 14.99 -13.47 23.00
C HIS A 343 16.07 -12.38 23.09
N ALA A 344 17.29 -12.71 22.66
CA ALA A 344 18.47 -11.85 22.78
C ALA A 344 18.31 -10.46 22.13
N GLY A 345 17.37 -10.32 21.18
CA GLY A 345 17.03 -9.03 20.53
C GLY A 345 15.95 -8.19 21.23
N ALA A 346 15.30 -8.69 22.28
CA ALA A 346 14.32 -7.89 23.02
C ALA A 346 15.07 -6.87 23.88
N GLN A 347 14.76 -5.58 23.74
CA GLN A 347 15.35 -4.51 24.54
C GLN A 347 14.29 -3.71 25.30
N GLY A 348 14.72 -3.05 26.38
CA GLY A 348 13.90 -2.14 27.18
C GLY A 348 12.62 -2.81 27.73
N GLU A 349 11.50 -2.11 27.58
CA GLU A 349 10.19 -2.50 28.10
C GLU A 349 9.73 -3.88 27.60
N THR A 350 9.98 -4.21 26.33
CA THR A 350 9.58 -5.50 25.74
C THR A 350 10.29 -6.65 26.45
N ARG A 351 11.59 -6.50 26.73
CA ARG A 351 12.36 -7.52 27.46
C ARG A 351 11.84 -7.69 28.89
N ALA A 352 11.61 -6.57 29.58
CA ALA A 352 11.10 -6.58 30.94
C ALA A 352 9.72 -7.26 31.03
N ALA A 353 8.83 -7.01 30.08
CA ALA A 353 7.51 -7.64 30.02
C ALA A 353 7.60 -9.16 29.76
N LYS A 354 8.47 -9.59 28.83
CA LYS A 354 8.68 -11.03 28.54
C LYS A 354 9.34 -11.77 29.71
N LEU A 355 10.33 -11.16 30.38
CA LEU A 355 10.93 -11.71 31.60
C LEU A 355 9.89 -11.86 32.72
N HIS A 356 9.03 -10.86 32.90
CA HIS A 356 7.94 -10.94 33.86
C HIS A 356 6.98 -12.10 33.53
N TRP A 357 6.58 -12.26 32.27
CA TRP A 357 5.77 -13.40 31.83
C TRP A 357 6.41 -14.74 32.17
N ILE A 358 7.71 -14.90 31.91
CA ILE A 358 8.46 -16.14 32.21
C ILE A 358 8.46 -16.43 33.72
N ALA A 359 8.63 -15.40 34.55
CA ALA A 359 8.69 -15.55 36.00
C ALA A 359 7.33 -15.82 36.65
N THR A 360 6.26 -15.20 36.17
CA THR A 360 4.97 -15.18 36.88
C THR A 360 3.83 -15.87 36.15
N SER A 361 3.91 -16.01 34.82
CA SER A 361 2.78 -16.39 33.96
C SER A 361 1.51 -15.56 34.20
N ASN A 362 1.64 -14.33 34.71
CA ASN A 362 0.50 -13.45 35.00
C ASN A 362 0.17 -12.58 33.78
N ALA A 363 -0.87 -12.99 33.03
CA ALA A 363 -1.26 -12.30 31.80
C ALA A 363 -1.70 -10.84 32.00
N VAL A 364 -2.28 -10.49 33.17
CA VAL A 364 -2.75 -9.14 33.47
C VAL A 364 -1.55 -8.21 33.65
N GLU A 365 -0.64 -8.55 34.56
CA GLU A 365 0.55 -7.75 34.83
C GLU A 365 1.50 -7.70 33.64
N THR A 366 1.66 -8.81 32.89
CA THR A 366 2.44 -8.80 31.65
C THR A 366 1.83 -7.85 30.62
N LEU A 367 0.51 -7.85 30.45
CA LEU A 367 -0.16 -7.00 29.47
C LEU A 367 0.02 -5.51 29.76
N GLU A 368 -0.02 -5.12 31.04
CA GLU A 368 0.20 -3.73 31.47
C GLU A 368 1.63 -3.27 31.17
N ARG A 369 2.62 -4.18 31.24
CA ARG A 369 4.03 -3.91 30.93
C ARG A 369 4.36 -4.00 29.45
N MET A 370 3.56 -4.74 28.67
CA MET A 370 3.86 -5.05 27.28
C MET A 370 3.64 -3.81 26.40
N PRO A 371 4.65 -3.37 25.64
CA PRO A 371 4.50 -2.23 24.75
C PRO A 371 3.45 -2.45 23.66
N SER A 372 2.68 -1.40 23.34
CA SER A 372 1.62 -1.47 22.32
C SER A 372 2.10 -1.82 20.90
N ARG A 373 3.39 -1.61 20.62
CA ARG A 373 4.08 -2.03 19.38
C ARG A 373 4.22 -3.55 19.23
N CYS A 374 4.15 -4.31 20.32
CA CYS A 374 4.20 -5.78 20.34
C CYS A 374 2.82 -6.37 20.03
N ILE A 375 2.36 -6.21 18.79
CA ILE A 375 0.96 -6.47 18.38
C ILE A 375 0.53 -7.91 18.66
N ALA A 376 1.39 -8.90 18.36
CA ALA A 376 1.07 -10.31 18.60
C ALA A 376 0.96 -10.61 20.10
N GLU A 377 1.97 -10.24 20.88
CA GLU A 377 2.02 -10.46 22.32
C GLU A 377 0.82 -9.82 23.03
N VAL A 378 0.55 -8.55 22.72
CA VAL A 378 -0.57 -7.81 23.29
C VAL A 378 -1.92 -8.46 22.95
N ALA A 379 -2.10 -8.93 21.71
CA ALA A 379 -3.34 -9.59 21.31
C ALA A 379 -3.58 -10.91 22.06
N MET A 380 -2.54 -11.75 22.17
CA MET A 380 -2.61 -13.03 22.89
C MET A 380 -2.89 -12.81 24.39
N LEU A 381 -2.14 -11.91 25.04
CA LEU A 381 -2.31 -11.60 26.46
C LEU A 381 -3.71 -11.04 26.75
N ARG A 382 -4.21 -10.12 25.91
CA ARG A 382 -5.59 -9.61 26.02
C ARG A 382 -6.63 -10.72 25.92
N GLN A 383 -6.43 -11.67 25.01
CA GLN A 383 -7.34 -12.80 24.86
C GLN A 383 -7.31 -13.71 26.10
N MET A 384 -6.13 -14.00 26.64
CA MET A 384 -5.98 -14.78 27.88
C MET A 384 -6.70 -14.11 29.06
N VAL A 385 -6.52 -12.79 29.23
CA VAL A 385 -7.19 -12.00 30.28
C VAL A 385 -8.72 -12.03 30.09
N LYS A 386 -9.20 -11.79 28.86
CA LYS A 386 -10.62 -11.79 28.53
C LYS A 386 -11.27 -13.16 28.78
N ALA A 387 -10.61 -14.24 28.37
CA ALA A 387 -11.09 -15.61 28.52
C ALA A 387 -10.91 -16.16 29.94
N LYS A 388 -10.14 -15.48 30.80
CA LYS A 388 -9.70 -15.98 32.11
C LYS A 388 -9.05 -17.36 32.04
N SER A 389 -8.33 -17.62 30.95
CA SER A 389 -7.67 -18.90 30.68
C SER A 389 -6.28 -18.64 30.09
N LEU A 390 -5.26 -19.26 30.70
CA LEU A 390 -3.88 -19.22 30.21
C LEU A 390 -3.59 -20.36 29.23
N THR A 391 -4.47 -21.36 29.14
CA THR A 391 -4.23 -22.61 28.38
C THR A 391 -5.05 -22.71 27.10
N ASP A 392 -5.94 -21.75 26.83
CA ASP A 392 -6.61 -21.65 25.53
C ASP A 392 -5.66 -21.05 24.48
N TRP A 393 -4.64 -21.83 24.13
CA TRP A 393 -3.58 -21.44 23.20
C TRP A 393 -4.12 -21.20 21.80
N ASN A 394 -5.11 -21.99 21.39
CA ASN A 394 -5.75 -21.86 20.08
C ASN A 394 -6.45 -20.50 19.97
N ALA A 395 -7.33 -20.13 20.92
CA ALA A 395 -7.99 -18.84 20.88
C ALA A 395 -6.98 -17.69 21.04
N SER A 396 -5.96 -17.85 21.89
CA SER A 396 -4.91 -16.85 22.10
C SER A 396 -4.18 -16.53 20.79
N PHE A 397 -3.70 -17.55 20.07
CA PHE A 397 -3.06 -17.36 18.77
C PHE A 397 -4.03 -16.75 17.75
N HIS A 398 -5.29 -17.19 17.73
CA HIS A 398 -6.32 -16.66 16.82
C HIS A 398 -6.82 -15.24 17.19
N ALA A 399 -6.36 -14.65 18.29
CA ALA A 399 -6.56 -13.24 18.57
C ALA A 399 -5.57 -12.34 17.80
N VAL A 400 -4.42 -12.88 17.38
CA VAL A 400 -3.42 -12.16 16.59
C VAL A 400 -4.00 -11.82 15.21
N PRO A 401 -3.80 -10.60 14.67
CA PRO A 401 -4.31 -10.24 13.35
C PRO A 401 -3.88 -11.20 12.24
N ARG A 402 -4.80 -11.55 11.35
CA ARG A 402 -4.61 -12.56 10.28
C ARG A 402 -3.30 -12.41 9.51
N ASN A 403 -2.95 -11.21 9.06
CA ASN A 403 -1.74 -10.99 8.26
C ASN A 403 -0.46 -11.32 9.04
N LEU A 404 -0.45 -11.08 10.35
CA LEU A 404 0.68 -11.42 11.21
C LEU A 404 0.75 -12.92 11.49
N ARG A 405 -0.41 -13.61 11.58
CA ARG A 405 -0.44 -15.08 11.64
C ARG A 405 0.15 -15.72 10.39
N LEU A 406 -0.27 -15.26 9.21
CA LEU A 406 0.22 -15.74 7.92
C LEU A 406 1.73 -15.52 7.76
N MET A 407 2.28 -14.45 8.32
CA MET A 407 3.72 -14.18 8.30
C MET A 407 4.55 -15.34 8.87
N TYR A 408 4.12 -15.96 9.97
CA TYR A 408 4.83 -17.11 10.56
C TYR A 408 4.89 -18.30 9.61
N MET A 409 3.74 -18.68 9.06
CA MET A 409 3.63 -19.80 8.11
C MET A 409 4.41 -19.53 6.82
N HIS A 410 4.34 -18.31 6.29
CA HIS A 410 5.13 -17.94 5.11
C HIS A 410 6.64 -17.83 5.40
N ALA A 411 7.05 -17.51 6.63
CA ALA A 411 8.46 -17.58 7.00
C ALA A 411 8.97 -19.02 6.99
N TYR A 412 8.15 -20.00 7.37
CA TYR A 412 8.50 -21.42 7.23
C TYR A 412 8.63 -21.85 5.75
N GLN A 413 7.71 -21.40 4.88
CA GLN A 413 7.88 -21.63 3.42
C GLN A 413 9.20 -21.05 2.90
N SER A 414 9.53 -19.81 3.31
CA SER A 414 10.78 -19.14 2.97
C SER A 414 12.01 -19.89 3.46
N TYR A 415 11.93 -20.50 4.66
CA TYR A 415 13.02 -21.30 5.24
C TYR A 415 13.31 -22.52 4.37
N VAL A 416 12.28 -23.32 4.05
CA VAL A 416 12.44 -24.51 3.21
C VAL A 416 12.95 -24.13 1.81
N TRP A 417 12.41 -23.05 1.23
CA TRP A 417 12.83 -22.55 -0.07
C TRP A 417 14.32 -22.19 -0.11
N ASN A 418 14.85 -21.53 0.92
CA ASN A 418 16.27 -21.16 0.99
C ASN A 418 17.19 -22.40 0.96
N PHE A 419 16.86 -23.45 1.72
CA PHE A 419 17.63 -24.70 1.69
C PHE A 419 17.59 -25.36 0.30
N ALA A 420 16.40 -25.43 -0.32
CA ALA A 420 16.26 -25.96 -1.66
C ALA A 420 17.06 -25.15 -2.70
N ALA A 421 17.06 -23.82 -2.59
CA ALA A 421 17.85 -22.94 -3.47
C ALA A 421 19.35 -23.15 -3.32
N SER A 422 19.86 -23.23 -2.09
CA SER A 422 21.28 -23.56 -1.83
C SER A 422 21.66 -24.89 -2.47
N GLN A 423 20.89 -25.95 -2.21
CA GLN A 423 21.15 -27.28 -2.76
C GLN A 423 21.06 -27.32 -4.28
N ARG A 424 20.10 -26.59 -4.88
CA ARG A 424 19.94 -26.51 -6.34
C ARG A 424 21.16 -25.88 -7.02
N ILE A 425 21.71 -24.81 -6.46
CA ILE A 425 22.91 -24.18 -7.00
C ILE A 425 24.13 -25.07 -6.76
N GLN A 426 24.26 -25.69 -5.60
CA GLN A 426 25.40 -26.55 -5.28
C GLN A 426 25.47 -27.80 -6.16
N GLN A 427 24.33 -28.44 -6.47
CA GLN A 427 24.30 -29.69 -7.23
C GLN A 427 24.39 -29.49 -8.75
N PHE A 428 23.74 -28.46 -9.28
CA PHE A 428 23.53 -28.31 -10.73
C PHE A 428 24.11 -26.99 -11.29
N GLY A 429 24.59 -26.08 -10.44
CA GLY A 429 25.19 -24.82 -10.86
C GLY A 429 24.21 -23.86 -11.55
N MET A 430 24.77 -23.07 -12.46
CA MET A 430 24.14 -21.89 -13.08
C MET A 430 23.46 -22.17 -14.43
N GLN A 431 23.18 -23.42 -14.75
CA GLN A 431 22.49 -23.82 -15.98
C GLN A 431 21.12 -24.41 -15.64
N PRO A 432 20.08 -24.18 -16.46
CA PRO A 432 18.84 -24.94 -16.36
C PRO A 432 19.11 -26.42 -16.64
N VAL A 433 18.41 -27.31 -15.96
CA VAL A 433 18.53 -28.77 -16.13
C VAL A 433 17.15 -29.41 -16.27
N ALA A 434 17.08 -30.58 -16.89
CA ALA A 434 15.83 -31.32 -17.01
C ALA A 434 15.24 -31.60 -15.61
N GLY A 435 13.95 -31.35 -15.46
CA GLY A 435 13.22 -31.41 -14.20
C GLY A 435 13.18 -30.09 -13.42
N ASP A 436 13.90 -29.04 -13.82
CA ASP A 436 13.67 -27.69 -13.26
C ASP A 436 12.23 -27.22 -13.58
N LEU A 437 11.74 -26.27 -12.79
CA LEU A 437 10.44 -25.66 -13.01
C LEU A 437 10.59 -24.28 -13.64
N VAL A 438 9.74 -23.95 -14.61
CA VAL A 438 9.58 -22.61 -15.17
C VAL A 438 8.11 -22.20 -15.14
N LEU A 439 7.83 -20.90 -15.16
CA LEU A 439 6.46 -20.39 -15.23
C LEU A 439 5.99 -20.33 -16.69
N THR A 440 4.79 -20.83 -16.95
CA THR A 440 4.14 -20.71 -18.27
C THR A 440 2.93 -19.80 -18.16
N GLU A 441 2.80 -18.88 -19.12
CA GLU A 441 1.64 -17.97 -19.24
C GLU A 441 0.39 -18.67 -19.81
N GLN A 442 0.41 -20.01 -19.97
CA GLN A 442 -0.71 -20.73 -20.57
C GLN A 442 -1.94 -20.73 -19.65
N SER A 443 -2.86 -19.82 -19.97
CA SER A 443 -4.28 -19.97 -19.71
C SER A 443 -4.76 -21.23 -20.43
N ALA A 444 -5.06 -22.29 -19.67
CA ALA A 444 -5.78 -23.42 -20.23
C ALA A 444 -7.17 -22.91 -20.67
N GLU A 445 -7.51 -23.09 -21.95
CA GLU A 445 -8.85 -22.81 -22.46
C GLU A 445 -9.90 -23.52 -21.58
N GLY A 446 -10.72 -22.75 -20.86
CA GLY A 446 -11.88 -23.26 -20.13
C GLY A 446 -11.89 -23.08 -18.60
N GLU A 447 -10.85 -22.53 -17.97
CA GLU A 447 -10.89 -22.29 -16.51
C GLU A 447 -11.14 -20.82 -16.13
N LYS A 448 -12.11 -20.63 -15.24
CA LYS A 448 -12.50 -19.33 -14.69
C LYS A 448 -11.32 -18.69 -13.94
N THR A 449 -11.19 -17.39 -14.14
CA THR A 449 -10.41 -16.49 -13.30
C THR A 449 -10.55 -16.83 -11.82
N GLY A 450 -9.45 -16.87 -11.07
CA GLY A 450 -9.50 -16.96 -9.62
C GLY A 450 -10.38 -15.83 -9.06
N ALA A 451 -10.84 -15.96 -7.80
CA ALA A 451 -11.77 -15.00 -7.16
C ALA A 451 -11.29 -13.52 -7.14
N SER A 452 -10.05 -13.25 -7.54
CA SER A 452 -9.41 -11.94 -7.68
C SER A 452 -9.22 -11.44 -9.11
N GLY A 453 -9.62 -12.20 -10.15
CA GLY A 453 -9.42 -11.81 -11.55
C GLY A 453 -7.97 -11.95 -12.06
N ARG A 454 -7.06 -12.56 -11.29
CA ARG A 454 -5.66 -12.80 -11.73
C ARG A 454 -5.54 -14.11 -12.53
N GLU A 455 -4.70 -14.09 -13.56
CA GLU A 455 -4.34 -15.26 -14.36
C GLU A 455 -3.70 -16.35 -13.47
N VAL A 456 -4.07 -17.61 -13.74
CA VAL A 456 -3.55 -18.77 -13.02
C VAL A 456 -2.16 -19.08 -13.56
N ILE A 457 -1.13 -18.60 -12.86
CA ILE A 457 0.27 -18.92 -13.17
C ILE A 457 0.48 -20.42 -12.90
N ARG A 458 0.73 -21.20 -13.95
CA ARG A 458 1.08 -22.62 -13.84
C ARG A 458 2.57 -22.82 -14.08
N ALA A 459 3.20 -23.71 -13.31
CA ALA A 459 4.58 -24.12 -13.54
C ALA A 459 4.64 -25.34 -14.47
N LYS A 460 5.70 -25.43 -15.27
CA LYS A 460 6.01 -26.55 -16.16
C LYS A 460 7.38 -27.12 -15.78
N LEU A 461 7.52 -28.44 -15.83
CA LEU A 461 8.80 -29.14 -15.74
C LEU A 461 9.55 -29.04 -17.07
N LEU A 462 10.82 -28.67 -17.03
CA LEU A 462 11.68 -28.67 -18.20
C LEU A 462 12.04 -30.10 -18.61
N THR A 463 11.92 -30.40 -19.90
CA THR A 463 12.49 -31.58 -20.54
C THR A 463 13.85 -31.23 -21.16
N GLU A 464 14.62 -32.23 -21.60
CA GLU A 464 15.90 -32.00 -22.31
C GLU A 464 15.72 -31.10 -23.55
N ASP A 465 14.62 -31.29 -24.28
CA ASP A 465 14.30 -30.51 -25.48
C ASP A 465 13.94 -29.04 -25.16
N ASP A 466 13.50 -28.75 -23.94
CA ASP A 466 13.13 -27.39 -23.53
C ASP A 466 14.35 -26.54 -23.18
N LEU A 467 15.48 -27.14 -22.76
CA LEU A 467 16.59 -26.44 -22.11
C LEU A 467 17.17 -25.28 -22.93
N ALA A 468 17.20 -25.41 -24.26
CA ALA A 468 17.71 -24.38 -25.15
C ALA A 468 16.87 -23.08 -25.14
N ASN A 469 15.62 -23.14 -24.70
CA ASN A 469 14.68 -22.01 -24.70
C ASN A 469 14.66 -21.23 -23.39
N TYR A 470 15.34 -21.72 -22.36
CA TYR A 470 15.30 -21.16 -21.01
C TYR A 470 16.70 -20.85 -20.49
N THR A 471 16.74 -19.92 -19.54
CA THR A 471 17.95 -19.60 -18.79
C THR A 471 17.74 -19.90 -17.32
N ILE A 472 18.82 -19.86 -16.54
CA ILE A 472 18.75 -20.00 -15.08
C ILE A 472 17.87 -18.92 -14.41
N TYR A 473 17.60 -17.80 -15.10
CA TYR A 473 16.76 -16.70 -14.61
C TYR A 473 15.26 -16.96 -14.76
N ASP A 474 14.90 -17.96 -15.58
CA ASP A 474 13.51 -18.43 -15.76
C ASP A 474 13.16 -19.54 -14.77
N VAL A 475 14.17 -20.21 -14.21
CA VAL A 475 14.00 -21.30 -13.24
C VAL A 475 13.39 -20.77 -11.95
N VAL A 476 12.32 -21.43 -11.51
CA VAL A 476 11.64 -21.19 -10.24
C VAL A 476 11.72 -22.39 -9.32
N LEU A 477 11.69 -22.13 -8.02
CA LEU A 477 11.47 -23.16 -7.01
C LEU A 477 10.16 -22.90 -6.26
N PRO A 478 9.43 -23.95 -5.84
CA PRO A 478 8.17 -23.79 -5.12
C PRO A 478 8.40 -23.40 -3.66
N CYS A 479 7.59 -22.47 -3.18
CA CYS A 479 7.31 -22.32 -1.75
C CYS A 479 6.31 -23.43 -1.36
N PRO A 480 6.62 -24.31 -0.39
CA PRO A 480 5.81 -25.50 -0.10
C PRO A 480 4.35 -25.17 0.17
N GLY A 481 3.42 -25.89 -0.46
CA GLY A 481 1.98 -25.68 -0.31
C GLY A 481 1.18 -26.83 -0.92
N CYS A 482 -0.14 -26.75 -0.84
CA CYS A 482 -1.02 -27.80 -1.35
C CYS A 482 -1.24 -27.77 -2.87
N ASP A 483 -0.86 -26.70 -3.56
CA ASP A 483 -1.08 -26.47 -5.00
C ASP A 483 0.22 -26.03 -5.68
N VAL A 484 1.27 -26.85 -5.54
CA VAL A 484 2.57 -26.64 -6.20
C VAL A 484 3.14 -27.92 -6.78
N LEU A 485 3.87 -27.77 -7.88
CA LEU A 485 4.74 -28.80 -8.43
C LEU A 485 6.11 -28.68 -7.78
N TYR A 486 6.75 -29.83 -7.54
CA TYR A 486 8.13 -29.92 -7.10
C TYR A 486 9.04 -30.29 -8.27
N PRO A 487 10.33 -29.91 -8.24
CA PRO A 487 11.28 -30.27 -9.31
C PRO A 487 11.32 -31.78 -9.57
N GLY A 488 11.57 -32.16 -10.83
CA GLY A 488 11.62 -33.54 -11.31
C GLY A 488 12.94 -34.28 -11.04
N HIS A 489 13.84 -33.68 -10.26
CA HIS A 489 15.17 -34.20 -9.92
C HIS A 489 15.42 -34.15 -8.41
N SER A 490 16.67 -34.44 -7.98
CA SER A 490 17.13 -34.61 -6.59
C SER A 490 16.82 -33.49 -5.59
N ILE A 491 16.34 -32.33 -6.06
CA ILE A 491 15.97 -31.20 -5.20
C ILE A 491 14.63 -31.42 -4.52
N LYS A 492 13.76 -32.26 -5.10
CA LYS A 492 12.51 -32.68 -4.44
C LYS A 492 12.79 -33.35 -3.09
N GLU A 493 13.85 -34.14 -3.00
CA GLU A 493 14.25 -34.85 -1.77
C GLU A 493 14.70 -33.87 -0.68
N VAL A 494 15.28 -32.72 -1.06
CA VAL A 494 15.65 -31.66 -0.10
C VAL A 494 14.40 -31.10 0.60
N TYR A 495 13.30 -30.89 -0.13
CA TYR A 495 12.04 -30.48 0.49
C TYR A 495 11.54 -31.50 1.51
N VAL A 496 11.61 -32.79 1.15
CA VAL A 496 11.22 -33.89 2.04
C VAL A 496 12.08 -33.91 3.30
N GLU A 497 13.40 -33.83 3.14
CA GLU A 497 14.35 -33.89 4.26
C GLU A 497 14.16 -32.72 5.23
N VAL A 498 14.18 -31.49 4.72
CA VAL A 498 14.08 -30.27 5.55
C VAL A 498 12.75 -30.19 6.29
N MET A 499 11.65 -30.57 5.63
CA MET A 499 10.34 -30.54 6.27
C MET A 499 10.14 -31.69 7.26
N LYS A 500 10.71 -32.86 7.00
CA LYS A 500 10.67 -34.01 7.90
C LYS A 500 11.37 -33.72 9.23
N GLN A 501 12.44 -32.92 9.24
CA GLN A 501 13.10 -32.46 10.48
C GLN A 501 12.13 -31.75 11.44
N HIS A 502 11.09 -31.12 10.89
CA HIS A 502 10.06 -30.42 11.66
C HIS A 502 8.78 -31.24 11.84
N GLY A 503 8.71 -32.46 11.30
CA GLY A 503 7.53 -33.32 11.33
C GLY A 503 6.44 -32.92 10.33
N LEU A 504 6.82 -32.31 9.21
CA LEU A 504 5.91 -31.87 8.13
C LEU A 504 6.20 -32.64 6.84
N ASP A 505 5.17 -32.81 6.01
CA ASP A 505 5.25 -33.50 4.72
C ASP A 505 4.96 -32.52 3.56
N PRO A 506 5.90 -32.30 2.62
CA PRO A 506 5.70 -31.39 1.49
C PRO A 506 4.52 -31.77 0.57
N PHE A 507 4.08 -33.03 0.58
CA PHE A 507 2.98 -33.52 -0.25
C PHE A 507 1.64 -33.55 0.48
N ASN A 508 1.63 -33.28 1.79
CA ASN A 508 0.42 -33.20 2.60
C ASN A 508 0.41 -31.93 3.47
N MET A 509 0.22 -30.79 2.79
CA MET A 509 0.17 -29.46 3.42
C MET A 509 -1.26 -28.95 3.62
N VAL A 510 -2.27 -29.82 3.45
CA VAL A 510 -3.67 -29.48 3.72
C VAL A 510 -3.93 -29.58 5.21
N THR A 511 -4.35 -28.48 5.80
CA THR A 511 -4.71 -28.44 7.23
C THR A 511 -6.23 -28.46 7.41
N THR A 512 -6.70 -28.93 8.55
CA THR A 512 -8.14 -28.97 8.89
C THR A 512 -8.72 -27.56 9.01
N VAL A 513 -7.88 -26.56 9.27
CA VAL A 513 -8.25 -25.15 9.38
C VAL A 513 -7.93 -24.44 8.07
N LYS A 514 -8.95 -24.08 7.28
CA LYS A 514 -8.79 -23.44 5.96
C LYS A 514 -7.86 -22.21 5.96
N GLU A 515 -7.76 -21.49 7.09
CA GLU A 515 -6.86 -20.34 7.22
C GLU A 515 -5.37 -20.72 7.29
N SER A 516 -5.05 -21.91 7.80
CA SER A 516 -3.68 -22.43 7.93
C SER A 516 -3.21 -23.21 6.69
N THR A 517 -4.11 -23.47 5.74
CA THR A 517 -3.77 -24.13 4.48
C THR A 517 -3.08 -23.15 3.54
N LEU A 518 -1.81 -23.45 3.23
CA LEU A 518 -1.00 -22.65 2.31
C LEU A 518 -1.12 -23.25 0.91
N MET A 519 -1.59 -22.46 -0.06
CA MET A 519 -1.63 -22.89 -1.47
C MET A 519 -0.22 -23.15 -2.02
N GLY A 520 0.75 -22.37 -1.58
CA GLY A 520 2.10 -22.34 -2.15
C GLY A 520 2.21 -21.26 -3.21
N ALA A 521 3.42 -21.10 -3.74
CA ALA A 521 3.76 -20.12 -4.77
C ALA A 521 5.05 -20.56 -5.46
N TYR A 522 5.40 -19.92 -6.57
CA TYR A 522 6.69 -20.11 -7.22
C TYR A 522 7.53 -18.85 -7.12
N ARG A 523 8.85 -19.03 -6.99
CA ARG A 523 9.80 -17.93 -6.87
C ARG A 523 11.02 -18.21 -7.74
N LYS A 524 11.43 -17.22 -8.53
CA LYS A 524 12.66 -17.25 -9.33
C LYS A 524 13.85 -17.56 -8.45
N LEU A 525 14.67 -18.52 -8.87
CA LEU A 525 15.86 -18.97 -8.15
C LEU A 525 16.94 -17.87 -8.13
N LEU A 526 17.15 -17.23 -9.29
CA LEU A 526 18.08 -16.11 -9.46
C LEU A 526 17.35 -14.81 -9.78
N SER A 527 18.00 -13.70 -9.47
CA SER A 527 17.56 -12.37 -9.89
C SER A 527 18.76 -11.55 -10.35
N LYS A 528 18.53 -10.66 -11.32
CA LYS A 528 19.49 -9.65 -11.74
C LYS A 528 18.98 -8.26 -11.36
N PRO A 529 19.89 -7.34 -11.01
CA PRO A 529 19.52 -5.93 -11.00
C PRO A 529 19.14 -5.49 -12.42
N ILE A 530 18.00 -4.82 -12.57
CA ILE A 530 17.55 -4.25 -13.86
C ILE A 530 18.53 -3.17 -14.30
N THR A 531 19.00 -2.38 -13.33
CA THR A 531 20.07 -1.40 -13.48
C THR A 531 21.01 -1.55 -12.29
N LEU A 532 22.31 -1.35 -12.48
CA LEU A 532 23.30 -1.26 -11.41
C LEU A 532 24.41 -0.30 -11.85
N SER A 533 24.59 0.78 -11.10
CA SER A 533 25.70 1.72 -11.20
C SER A 533 26.32 1.93 -9.82
N TRP A 534 27.57 2.36 -9.80
CA TRP A 534 28.30 2.60 -8.58
C TRP A 534 29.29 3.76 -8.72
N GLU A 535 29.64 4.32 -7.57
CA GLU A 535 30.66 5.35 -7.45
C GLU A 535 31.48 5.08 -6.19
N VAL A 536 32.81 5.08 -6.35
CA VAL A 536 33.74 4.95 -5.22
C VAL A 536 34.10 6.35 -4.75
N LEU A 537 33.78 6.65 -3.50
CA LEU A 537 33.87 7.96 -2.88
C LEU A 537 34.87 7.92 -1.72
N GLN A 538 35.51 9.05 -1.45
CA GLN A 538 36.33 9.24 -0.24
C GLN A 538 35.63 10.19 0.73
N TYR A 539 35.83 9.96 2.02
CA TYR A 539 35.16 10.67 3.11
C TYR A 539 36.01 10.61 4.39
N GLU A 540 35.77 11.46 5.38
CA GLU A 540 36.57 11.53 6.63
C GLU A 540 35.72 11.19 7.86
N ASP A 541 34.66 11.95 8.08
CA ASP A 541 33.78 11.80 9.25
C ASP A 541 32.80 10.63 9.06
N GLU A 542 32.67 9.77 10.08
CA GLU A 542 31.73 8.64 10.05
C GLU A 542 30.28 9.09 9.97
N ASP A 543 29.98 10.22 10.61
CA ASP A 543 28.63 10.74 10.72
C ASP A 543 28.31 11.78 9.64
N GLN A 544 29.21 12.09 8.71
CA GLN A 544 28.84 12.96 7.59
C GLN A 544 27.90 12.26 6.62
N GLN A 545 26.97 13.02 6.03
CA GLN A 545 26.10 12.49 4.98
C GLN A 545 26.89 12.36 3.68
N ILE A 546 26.76 11.21 3.00
CA ILE A 546 27.50 10.89 1.77
C ILE A 546 26.60 11.01 0.53
N ALA A 547 25.33 10.67 0.64
CA ALA A 547 24.37 10.77 -0.44
C ALA A 547 23.26 11.76 -0.09
N ALA A 548 22.87 12.60 -1.07
CA ALA A 548 21.69 13.46 -0.95
C ALA A 548 20.43 12.59 -0.86
N THR A 549 19.50 12.96 0.03
CA THR A 549 18.16 12.38 0.02
C THR A 549 17.29 13.07 -1.03
N ASN A 550 16.17 12.47 -1.41
CA ASN A 550 15.23 13.15 -2.29
C ASN A 550 14.60 14.41 -1.67
N LEU A 551 14.60 14.54 -0.34
CA LEU A 551 14.25 15.80 0.32
C LEU A 551 15.37 16.84 0.18
N ASP A 552 16.64 16.44 0.32
CA ASP A 552 17.78 17.34 0.08
C ASP A 552 17.80 17.84 -1.37
N GLU A 553 17.56 16.95 -2.34
CA GLU A 553 17.41 17.30 -3.76
C GLU A 553 16.30 18.33 -3.98
N LEU A 554 15.12 18.12 -3.36
CA LEU A 554 13.96 19.01 -3.48
C LEU A 554 14.25 20.41 -2.90
N GLU A 555 15.02 20.46 -1.81
CA GLU A 555 15.42 21.71 -1.16
C GLU A 555 16.67 22.35 -1.78
N GLY A 556 17.23 21.76 -2.84
CA GLY A 556 18.45 22.26 -3.50
C GLY A 556 19.71 22.13 -2.66
N ARG A 557 19.71 21.27 -1.63
CA ARG A 557 20.89 21.04 -0.79
C ARG A 557 21.89 20.15 -1.53
N THR A 558 23.13 20.59 -1.59
CA THR A 558 24.23 19.84 -2.19
C THR A 558 25.06 19.19 -1.10
N ILE A 559 25.39 17.91 -1.26
CA ILE A 559 26.31 17.17 -0.38
C ILE A 559 27.70 17.18 -1.03
N THR A 560 28.67 17.80 -0.37
CA THR A 560 30.06 17.87 -0.84
C THR A 560 30.93 16.93 -0.02
N LEU A 561 31.77 16.16 -0.71
CA LEU A 561 32.74 15.24 -0.11
C LEU A 561 34.16 15.70 -0.41
N PRO A 562 35.13 15.40 0.47
CA PRO A 562 36.54 15.68 0.20
C PRO A 562 37.05 14.82 -0.97
N THR A 563 38.02 15.34 -1.72
CA THR A 563 38.69 14.60 -2.80
C THR A 563 39.62 13.51 -2.25
N ASP A 564 40.31 13.79 -1.14
CA ASP A 564 41.31 12.91 -0.52
C ASP A 564 40.94 12.56 0.94
N GLY A 565 39.75 11.99 1.14
CA GLY A 565 39.32 11.48 2.45
C GLY A 565 40.08 10.22 2.89
N SER A 566 40.17 10.01 4.20
CA SER A 566 40.88 8.85 4.79
C SER A 566 40.09 7.53 4.74
N LYS A 567 38.79 7.58 4.43
CA LYS A 567 37.88 6.43 4.40
C LYS A 567 37.20 6.33 3.05
N THR A 568 37.04 5.10 2.57
CA THR A 568 36.37 4.80 1.31
C THR A 568 34.92 4.39 1.54
N ALA A 569 34.02 4.91 0.71
CA ALA A 569 32.64 4.50 0.60
C ALA A 569 32.31 4.08 -0.83
N VAL A 570 31.33 3.19 -0.98
CA VAL A 570 30.78 2.82 -2.29
C VAL A 570 29.30 3.20 -2.31
N LYS A 571 28.94 4.15 -3.17
CA LYS A 571 27.55 4.50 -3.45
C LYS A 571 27.05 3.61 -4.58
N LEU A 572 26.00 2.85 -4.32
CA LEU A 572 25.35 1.93 -5.25
C LEU A 572 23.97 2.45 -5.61
N GLU A 573 23.64 2.44 -6.89
CA GLU A 573 22.26 2.67 -7.36
C GLU A 573 21.81 1.50 -8.23
N PHE A 574 20.70 0.87 -7.87
CA PHE A 574 20.19 -0.29 -8.62
C PHE A 574 18.70 -0.50 -8.47
N GLN A 575 18.09 -1.18 -9.44
CA GLN A 575 16.67 -1.50 -9.42
C GLN A 575 16.44 -3.01 -9.34
N LEU A 576 15.55 -3.42 -8.45
CA LEU A 576 15.12 -4.81 -8.30
C LEU A 576 13.62 -4.95 -8.58
N GLU A 577 13.24 -6.10 -9.13
CA GLU A 577 11.84 -6.53 -9.23
C GLU A 577 11.19 -6.68 -7.84
N THR A 578 9.87 -6.85 -7.82
CA THR A 578 9.17 -7.21 -6.57
C THR A 578 9.70 -8.51 -5.97
N ALA A 579 9.51 -8.65 -4.65
CA ALA A 579 9.93 -9.82 -3.89
C ALA A 579 11.44 -10.14 -3.91
N ALA A 580 12.32 -9.23 -4.35
CA ALA A 580 13.77 -9.35 -4.21
C ALA A 580 14.30 -8.55 -3.00
N TYR A 581 15.42 -9.00 -2.43
CA TYR A 581 16.03 -8.39 -1.24
C TYR A 581 17.37 -7.73 -1.58
N ALA A 582 17.47 -6.41 -1.41
CA ALA A 582 18.71 -5.66 -1.63
C ALA A 582 19.91 -6.22 -0.84
N THR A 583 19.67 -6.71 0.39
CA THR A 583 20.72 -7.34 1.21
C THR A 583 21.26 -8.63 0.59
N MET A 584 20.47 -9.37 -0.17
CA MET A 584 20.93 -10.59 -0.84
C MET A 584 21.73 -10.29 -2.10
N LEU A 585 21.42 -9.18 -2.79
CA LEU A 585 22.29 -8.66 -3.85
C LEU A 585 23.65 -8.23 -3.28
N LEU A 586 23.66 -7.46 -2.19
CA LEU A 586 24.90 -6.98 -1.57
C LEU A 586 25.77 -8.13 -1.06
N ARG A 587 25.16 -9.16 -0.46
CA ARG A 587 25.85 -10.34 0.08
C ARG A 587 26.78 -11.02 -0.93
N GLU A 588 26.50 -10.93 -2.23
CA GLU A 588 27.35 -11.51 -3.28
C GLU A 588 28.72 -10.82 -3.41
N VAL A 589 28.88 -9.60 -2.87
CA VAL A 589 30.11 -8.80 -3.00
C VAL A 589 30.67 -8.29 -1.67
N VAL A 590 29.85 -8.24 -0.60
CA VAL A 590 30.27 -7.80 0.75
C VAL A 590 30.50 -8.94 1.71
#